data_AF-A0A127BBQ9-F1
#
_entry.id   AF-A0A127BBQ9-F1
#
_cell.length_a   1.000
_cell.length_b   1.000
_cell.length_c   1.000
_cell.angle_alpha   90.00
_cell.angle_beta   90.00
_cell.angle_gamma   90.00
#
_symmetry.space_group_name_H-M   'P 1'
#
loop_
_entity.id
_entity.type
_entity.pdbx_description
1 polymer ?
#
loop_
_entity_poly.entity_id
_entity_poly.type
_entity_poly.pdbx_seq_one_letter_code
_entity_poly.pdbx_strand_id
1 'polypeptide(L)'
;MIEVIFLGTGGIKPTPERNVPGIAIKIGREIILFDVGEGTLRQMEIAGLSPMRINKIFISHFHGDHYLGIPSIIQTMNLWHRRKPLYIYGPPGTAFFINNLLSSGYFRPSFEVIAIELMEGEEVKEKEYRIKPFQVSHGIPAFGYIFKERDKRGNFNMNKIKALGLRPGPWMREVEKKGRVVINGIEIKLEDITGPKKKGAKVVYTGDTEPVPLGDIAKDVDLLIHDATYIDEEDRKESYHSTVKEACEVWESGVLVLFHRAPRYKYVEYKREALKICPKAYVPRDFDRVLVGNGNVVFKVR
;
A
#
# COMPACT_ATOMS: atom_id res chain seq x y z
N MET A 1 -6.41 -9.38 -7.41
CA MET A 1 -5.72 -9.55 -6.13
C MET A 1 -4.35 -8.93 -6.27
N ILE A 2 -4.06 -7.99 -5.38
CA ILE A 2 -2.75 -7.40 -5.21
C ILE A 2 -1.97 -8.21 -4.18
N GLU A 3 -0.65 -8.01 -4.13
CA GLU A 3 0.23 -8.59 -3.12
C GLU A 3 0.87 -7.45 -2.33
N VAL A 4 0.60 -7.38 -1.03
CA VAL A 4 1.27 -6.49 -0.07
C VAL A 4 2.45 -7.25 0.54
N ILE A 5 3.64 -6.68 0.50
CA ILE A 5 4.87 -7.25 1.07
C ILE A 5 5.44 -6.26 2.08
N PHE A 6 5.64 -6.70 3.31
CA PHE A 6 6.31 -5.90 4.33
C PHE A 6 7.83 -6.02 4.16
N LEU A 7 8.50 -4.96 3.74
CA LEU A 7 9.97 -4.94 3.56
C LEU A 7 10.67 -4.56 4.86
N GLY A 8 10.04 -3.76 5.71
CA GLY A 8 10.49 -3.50 7.06
C GLY A 8 9.30 -3.13 7.94
N THR A 9 9.31 -3.58 9.18
CA THR A 9 8.17 -3.54 10.11
C THR A 9 8.44 -2.83 11.43
N GLY A 10 9.68 -2.39 11.65
CA GLY A 10 10.09 -1.66 12.84
C GLY A 10 10.11 -0.17 12.61
N GLY A 11 10.06 0.60 13.69
CA GLY A 11 10.29 2.04 13.67
C GLY A 11 11.64 2.47 14.23
N ILE A 12 11.97 3.74 14.07
CA ILE A 12 13.11 4.48 14.65
C ILE A 12 14.47 4.06 14.10
N LYS A 13 14.81 2.77 14.15
CA LYS A 13 16.09 2.23 13.68
C LYS A 13 15.99 0.74 13.32
N PRO A 14 16.84 0.24 12.42
CA PRO A 14 16.90 -1.18 12.14
C PRO A 14 17.41 -1.97 13.36
N THR A 15 17.04 -3.24 13.40
CA THR A 15 17.48 -4.23 14.40
C THR A 15 17.83 -5.54 13.70
N PRO A 16 18.53 -6.47 14.36
CA PRO A 16 18.78 -7.80 13.77
C PRO A 16 17.49 -8.56 13.37
N GLU A 17 16.35 -8.28 14.02
CA GLU A 17 15.07 -8.94 13.75
C GLU A 17 14.26 -8.29 12.61
N ARG A 18 14.46 -6.99 12.33
CA ARG A 18 13.62 -6.22 11.40
C ARG A 18 14.28 -4.93 10.92
N ASN A 19 13.93 -4.53 9.71
CA ASN A 19 14.27 -3.23 9.13
C ASN A 19 13.25 -2.14 9.51
N VAL A 20 13.63 -0.90 9.22
CA VAL A 20 12.77 0.30 9.28
C VAL A 20 11.69 0.32 8.19
N PRO A 21 10.66 1.19 8.27
CA PRO A 21 9.46 1.10 7.46
C PRO A 21 9.70 1.02 5.95
N GLY A 22 9.01 0.07 5.33
CA GLY A 22 8.91 -0.06 3.89
C GLY A 22 7.89 -1.12 3.53
N ILE A 23 6.92 -0.76 2.70
CA ILE A 23 5.84 -1.64 2.26
C ILE A 23 5.78 -1.61 0.74
N ALA A 24 5.78 -2.78 0.11
CA ALA A 24 5.58 -2.90 -1.32
C ALA A 24 4.16 -3.39 -1.63
N ILE A 25 3.40 -2.64 -2.43
CA ILE A 25 2.20 -3.14 -3.09
C ILE A 25 2.55 -3.51 -4.53
N LYS A 26 2.39 -4.79 -4.85
CA LYS A 26 2.60 -5.33 -6.20
C LYS A 26 1.26 -5.55 -6.88
N ILE A 27 1.04 -4.82 -7.97
CA ILE A 27 -0.13 -4.93 -8.84
C ILE A 27 0.33 -5.25 -10.26
N GLY A 28 0.01 -6.46 -10.73
CA GLY A 28 0.51 -6.96 -12.01
C GLY A 28 2.05 -6.96 -12.07
N ARG A 29 2.60 -6.13 -12.97
CA ARG A 29 4.06 -5.95 -13.13
C ARG A 29 4.62 -4.75 -12.35
N GLU A 30 3.78 -3.87 -11.85
CA GLU A 30 4.19 -2.67 -11.13
C GLU A 30 4.44 -2.96 -9.65
N ILE A 31 5.40 -2.25 -9.06
CA ILE A 31 5.63 -2.15 -7.63
C ILE A 31 5.42 -0.69 -7.23
N ILE A 32 4.66 -0.50 -6.16
CA ILE A 32 4.42 0.78 -5.49
C ILE A 32 5.00 0.64 -4.09
N LEU A 33 5.84 1.57 -3.68
CA LEU A 33 6.38 1.60 -2.32
C LEU A 33 5.62 2.62 -1.46
N PHE A 34 5.33 2.24 -0.23
CA PHE A 34 4.92 3.13 0.86
C PHE A 34 6.02 3.11 1.89
N ASP A 35 6.62 4.29 2.09
CA ASP A 35 7.91 4.51 2.75
C ASP A 35 9.06 3.68 2.20
N VAL A 36 10.25 4.25 2.35
CA VAL A 36 11.52 3.72 1.87
C VAL A 36 12.59 4.06 2.89
N GLY A 37 12.51 3.42 4.06
CA GLY A 37 13.55 3.49 5.06
C GLY A 37 14.90 2.95 4.58
N GLU A 38 15.97 3.30 5.30
CA GLU A 38 17.30 2.76 5.04
C GLU A 38 17.26 1.21 4.93
N GLY A 39 18.02 0.65 3.99
CA GLY A 39 18.06 -0.80 3.80
C GLY A 39 16.90 -1.38 2.97
N THR A 40 15.90 -0.58 2.58
CA THR A 40 14.76 -1.04 1.76
C THR A 40 15.22 -1.75 0.48
N LEU A 41 16.25 -1.25 -0.21
CA LEU A 41 16.82 -1.92 -1.40
C LEU A 41 17.29 -3.35 -1.09
N ARG A 42 18.01 -3.54 0.02
CA ARG A 42 18.47 -4.88 0.46
C ARG A 42 17.28 -5.79 0.79
N GLN A 43 16.27 -5.25 1.46
CA GLN A 43 15.05 -6.00 1.79
C GLN A 43 14.28 -6.41 0.52
N MET A 44 14.26 -5.55 -0.50
CA MET A 44 13.68 -5.89 -1.81
C MET A 44 14.41 -7.06 -2.47
N GLU A 45 15.74 -7.09 -2.46
CA GLU A 45 16.53 -8.20 -3.00
C GLU A 45 16.22 -9.51 -2.27
N ILE A 46 16.15 -9.50 -0.93
CA ILE A 46 15.77 -10.68 -0.13
C ILE A 46 14.34 -11.15 -0.48
N ALA A 47 13.44 -10.20 -0.73
CA ALA A 47 12.07 -10.46 -1.14
C ALA A 47 11.92 -10.83 -2.63
N GLY A 48 13.00 -10.88 -3.42
CA GLY A 48 12.95 -11.15 -4.86
C GLY A 48 12.15 -10.11 -5.64
N LEU A 49 12.21 -8.84 -5.20
CA LEU A 49 11.56 -7.70 -5.84
C LEU A 49 12.62 -6.86 -6.57
N SER A 50 12.45 -6.67 -7.88
CA SER A 50 13.37 -5.81 -8.64
C SER A 50 13.03 -4.32 -8.44
N PRO A 51 14.00 -3.46 -8.08
CA PRO A 51 13.79 -2.01 -8.02
C PRO A 51 13.36 -1.42 -9.37
N MET A 52 13.73 -2.04 -10.51
CA MET A 52 13.33 -1.56 -11.84
C MET A 52 11.83 -1.62 -12.11
N ARG A 53 11.08 -2.35 -11.29
CA ARG A 53 9.62 -2.43 -11.35
C ARG A 53 8.91 -1.37 -10.52
N ILE A 54 9.65 -0.59 -9.72
CA ILE A 54 9.10 0.54 -8.99
C ILE A 54 8.79 1.64 -9.99
N ASN A 55 7.57 2.14 -9.93
CA ASN A 55 7.16 3.33 -10.69
C ASN A 55 6.81 4.50 -9.76
N LYS A 56 6.32 4.19 -8.55
CA LYS A 56 5.81 5.18 -7.61
C LYS A 56 6.26 4.86 -6.20
N ILE A 57 6.64 5.90 -5.47
CA ILE A 57 6.96 5.87 -4.05
C ILE A 57 6.03 6.87 -3.37
N PHE A 58 5.43 6.50 -2.25
CA PHE A 58 4.61 7.35 -1.39
C PHE A 58 5.28 7.42 -0.03
N ILE A 59 5.67 8.62 0.40
CA ILE A 59 6.35 8.87 1.67
C ILE A 59 5.34 9.46 2.64
N SER A 60 5.10 8.81 3.77
CA SER A 60 4.17 9.32 4.79
C SER A 60 4.66 10.63 5.37
N HIS A 61 5.94 10.71 5.75
CA HIS A 61 6.59 11.87 6.34
C HIS A 61 8.12 11.76 6.23
N PHE A 62 8.85 12.83 6.54
CA PHE A 62 10.31 12.92 6.34
C PHE A 62 11.14 12.69 7.61
N HIS A 63 10.84 11.65 8.40
CA HIS A 63 11.78 11.10 9.38
C HIS A 63 12.69 10.06 8.71
N GLY A 64 13.94 9.97 9.19
CA GLY A 64 15.00 9.28 8.47
C GLY A 64 14.70 7.80 8.16
N ASP A 65 14.02 7.13 9.07
CA ASP A 65 13.59 5.75 8.93
C ASP A 65 12.49 5.52 7.88
N HIS A 66 11.87 6.57 7.33
CA HIS A 66 10.85 6.47 6.28
C HIS A 66 11.33 6.84 4.88
N TYR A 67 12.47 7.54 4.72
CA TYR A 67 12.88 8.03 3.38
C TYR A 67 14.37 7.89 3.04
N LEU A 68 15.26 7.60 3.99
CA LEU A 68 16.71 7.56 3.72
C LEU A 68 17.15 6.39 2.82
N GLY A 69 16.27 5.44 2.53
CA GLY A 69 16.53 4.39 1.54
C GLY A 69 16.40 4.86 0.09
N ILE A 70 15.72 5.97 -0.19
CA ILE A 70 15.46 6.49 -1.54
C ILE A 70 16.74 6.61 -2.38
N PRO A 71 17.84 7.24 -1.90
CA PRO A 71 19.05 7.44 -2.69
C PRO A 71 19.64 6.12 -3.22
N SER A 72 19.63 5.07 -2.40
CA SER A 72 20.15 3.75 -2.78
C SER A 72 19.37 3.13 -3.93
N ILE A 73 18.04 3.28 -3.93
CA ILE A 73 17.16 2.79 -4.99
C ILE A 73 17.41 3.56 -6.29
N ILE A 74 17.42 4.89 -6.25
CA ILE A 74 17.61 5.71 -7.46
C ILE A 74 19.00 5.47 -8.06
N GLN A 75 20.05 5.37 -7.24
CA GLN A 75 21.40 5.04 -7.71
C GLN A 75 21.46 3.68 -8.39
N THR A 76 20.83 2.67 -7.80
CA THR A 76 20.76 1.32 -8.40
C THR A 76 20.01 1.34 -9.72
N MET A 77 18.86 2.01 -9.79
CA MET A 77 18.12 2.20 -11.04
C MET A 77 18.94 2.90 -12.12
N ASN A 78 19.72 3.92 -11.74
CA ASN A 78 20.59 4.66 -12.64
C ASN A 78 21.68 3.75 -13.24
N LEU A 79 22.37 2.99 -12.37
CA LEU A 79 23.38 2.01 -12.79
C LEU A 79 22.81 0.91 -13.68
N TRP A 80 21.53 0.57 -13.50
CA TRP A 80 20.82 -0.40 -14.33
C TRP A 80 20.08 0.22 -15.53
N HIS A 81 20.50 1.43 -15.92
CA HIS A 81 20.04 2.12 -17.13
C HIS A 81 18.51 2.30 -17.19
N ARG A 82 17.89 2.64 -16.04
CA ARG A 82 16.48 3.03 -16.04
C ARG A 82 16.25 4.18 -17.01
N ARG A 83 15.16 4.08 -17.76
CA ARG A 83 14.67 5.14 -18.67
C ARG A 83 13.31 5.69 -18.28
N LYS A 84 12.51 4.90 -17.56
CA LYS A 84 11.17 5.30 -17.14
C LYS A 84 11.27 6.32 -16.01
N PRO A 85 10.38 7.33 -15.95
CA PRO A 85 10.32 8.24 -14.81
C PRO A 85 10.03 7.47 -13.51
N LEU A 86 10.54 7.97 -12.40
CA LEU A 86 10.16 7.57 -11.05
C LEU A 86 9.39 8.72 -10.40
N TYR A 87 8.17 8.45 -9.95
CA TYR A 87 7.36 9.42 -9.23
C TYR A 87 7.47 9.20 -7.74
N ILE A 88 7.73 10.28 -6.99
CA ILE A 88 7.82 10.26 -5.54
C ILE A 88 6.79 11.25 -5.00
N TYR A 89 5.82 10.75 -4.26
CA TYR A 89 4.74 11.50 -3.67
C TYR A 89 4.95 11.60 -2.15
N GLY A 90 4.56 12.70 -1.55
CA GLY A 90 4.65 12.89 -0.10
C GLY A 90 3.97 14.17 0.37
N PRO A 91 4.09 14.51 1.67
CA PRO A 91 3.56 15.74 2.23
C PRO A 91 4.26 17.00 1.68
N PRO A 92 3.74 18.21 2.00
CA PRO A 92 4.42 19.47 1.70
C PRO A 92 5.90 19.44 2.09
N GLY A 93 6.77 19.92 1.22
CA GLY A 93 8.23 19.81 1.34
C GLY A 93 8.86 18.63 0.59
N THR A 94 8.07 17.72 0.00
CA THR A 94 8.58 16.56 -0.77
C THR A 94 9.57 16.98 -1.87
N ALA A 95 9.27 18.04 -2.63
CA ALA A 95 10.17 18.47 -3.70
C ALA A 95 11.52 18.94 -3.13
N PHE A 96 11.49 19.67 -2.02
CA PHE A 96 12.69 20.13 -1.33
C PHE A 96 13.56 18.97 -0.83
N PHE A 97 12.99 18.01 -0.08
CA PHE A 97 13.74 16.88 0.48
C PHE A 97 14.33 15.99 -0.62
N ILE A 98 13.56 15.68 -1.66
CA ILE A 98 14.05 14.86 -2.77
C ILE A 98 15.14 15.59 -3.54
N ASN A 99 15.00 16.89 -3.80
CA ASN A 99 16.05 17.66 -4.47
C ASN A 99 17.35 17.70 -3.66
N ASN A 100 17.26 17.81 -2.32
CA ASN A 100 18.43 17.74 -1.45
C ASN A 100 19.13 16.38 -1.53
N LEU A 101 18.36 15.28 -1.53
CA LEU A 101 18.92 13.93 -1.71
C LEU A 101 19.61 13.76 -3.07
N LEU A 102 19.01 14.27 -4.14
CA LEU A 102 19.60 14.21 -5.49
C LEU A 102 20.85 15.09 -5.61
N SER A 103 20.93 16.16 -4.82
CA SER A 103 22.09 17.06 -4.77
C SER A 103 23.18 16.61 -3.79
N SER A 104 22.93 15.55 -3.02
CA SER A 104 23.86 14.99 -2.05
C SER A 104 24.83 14.00 -2.72
N GLY A 105 26.04 14.48 -3.02
CA GLY A 105 27.12 13.69 -3.63
C GLY A 105 27.26 13.87 -5.16
N TYR A 106 28.17 13.10 -5.77
CA TYR A 106 28.38 13.10 -7.22
C TYR A 106 27.36 12.20 -7.92
N PHE A 107 26.10 12.63 -7.87
CA PHE A 107 24.98 11.86 -8.36
C PHE A 107 24.10 12.71 -9.28
N ARG A 108 23.85 12.21 -10.50
CA ARG A 108 22.86 12.78 -11.42
C ARG A 108 22.12 11.63 -12.11
N PRO A 109 20.85 11.36 -11.78
CA PRO A 109 20.06 10.35 -12.46
C PRO A 109 20.00 10.61 -13.97
N SER A 110 20.20 9.57 -14.78
CA SER A 110 20.00 9.60 -16.24
C SER A 110 18.54 9.40 -16.64
N PHE A 111 17.62 9.43 -15.68
CA PHE A 111 16.17 9.30 -15.85
C PHE A 111 15.46 10.30 -14.95
N GLU A 112 14.22 10.63 -15.29
CA GLU A 112 13.46 11.61 -14.53
C GLU A 112 13.06 11.08 -13.15
N VAL A 113 13.38 11.86 -12.12
CA VAL A 113 12.87 11.69 -10.75
C VAL A 113 11.94 12.87 -10.48
N ILE A 114 10.65 12.58 -10.37
CA ILE A 114 9.60 13.59 -10.28
C ILE A 114 9.04 13.56 -8.86
N ALA A 115 9.37 14.58 -8.08
CA ALA A 115 8.87 14.77 -6.72
C ALA A 115 7.57 15.59 -6.76
N ILE A 116 6.50 15.07 -6.14
CA ILE A 116 5.16 15.66 -6.16
C ILE A 116 4.68 15.79 -4.72
N GLU A 117 4.42 17.03 -4.31
CA GLU A 117 3.77 17.34 -3.04
C GLU A 117 2.28 17.14 -3.19
N LEU A 118 1.70 16.31 -2.32
CA LEU A 118 0.27 16.06 -2.27
C LEU A 118 -0.40 16.99 -1.26
N MET A 119 -1.66 17.31 -1.53
CA MET A 119 -2.54 17.97 -0.55
C MET A 119 -3.65 17.04 -0.09
N GLU A 120 -4.25 17.36 1.05
CA GLU A 120 -5.43 16.65 1.56
C GLU A 120 -6.52 16.62 0.48
N GLY A 121 -7.12 15.44 0.26
CA GLY A 121 -8.18 15.28 -0.73
C GLY A 121 -7.72 15.02 -2.17
N GLU A 122 -6.44 15.24 -2.51
CA GLU A 122 -5.91 14.92 -3.84
C GLU A 122 -5.89 13.41 -4.10
N GLU A 123 -5.88 12.99 -5.36
CA GLU A 123 -5.89 11.56 -5.68
C GLU A 123 -5.00 11.26 -6.88
N VAL A 124 -4.03 10.38 -6.70
CA VAL A 124 -3.22 9.82 -7.78
C VAL A 124 -4.05 8.73 -8.46
N LYS A 125 -4.63 9.07 -9.61
CA LYS A 125 -5.54 8.19 -10.37
C LYS A 125 -4.78 7.44 -11.45
N GLU A 126 -4.76 6.12 -11.33
CA GLU A 126 -4.20 5.22 -12.32
C GLU A 126 -5.28 4.36 -12.98
N LYS A 127 -4.91 3.65 -14.04
CA LYS A 127 -5.85 2.79 -14.78
C LYS A 127 -6.44 1.67 -13.91
N GLU A 128 -5.62 1.03 -13.08
CA GLU A 128 -6.03 -0.12 -12.26
C GLU A 128 -6.30 0.22 -10.79
N TYR A 129 -5.88 1.38 -10.31
CA TYR A 129 -5.99 1.76 -8.90
C TYR A 129 -6.03 3.28 -8.74
N ARG A 130 -6.25 3.72 -7.50
CA ARG A 130 -6.13 5.12 -7.07
C ARG A 130 -5.52 5.17 -5.68
N ILE A 131 -4.74 6.21 -5.39
CA ILE A 131 -4.14 6.43 -4.07
C ILE A 131 -4.50 7.84 -3.61
N LYS A 132 -5.09 7.93 -2.42
CA LYS A 132 -5.52 9.19 -1.80
C LYS A 132 -4.77 9.39 -0.47
N PRO A 133 -4.12 10.53 -0.22
CA PRO A 133 -3.59 10.87 1.09
C PRO A 133 -4.73 11.25 2.05
N PHE A 134 -4.48 11.09 3.34
CA PHE A 134 -5.29 11.68 4.40
C PHE A 134 -4.38 12.18 5.52
N GLN A 135 -4.75 13.29 6.14
CA GLN A 135 -4.03 13.86 7.27
C GLN A 135 -4.01 12.91 8.46
N VAL A 136 -2.83 12.83 9.09
CA VAL A 136 -2.59 12.11 10.34
C VAL A 136 -1.92 13.05 11.34
N SER A 137 -1.89 12.65 12.62
CA SER A 137 -1.30 13.48 13.68
C SER A 137 0.11 12.99 13.99
N HIS A 138 1.09 13.66 13.42
CA HIS A 138 2.49 13.42 13.72
C HIS A 138 3.17 14.79 13.81
N GLY A 139 4.15 15.01 14.69
CA GLY A 139 4.70 16.33 15.03
C GLY A 139 5.33 17.14 13.86
N ILE A 140 5.29 16.60 12.64
CA ILE A 140 5.72 17.20 11.37
C ILE A 140 4.66 16.91 10.29
N PRO A 141 4.70 17.57 9.11
CA PRO A 141 3.80 17.24 8.02
C PRO A 141 3.82 15.75 7.66
N ALA A 142 2.66 15.10 7.80
CA ALA A 142 2.51 13.66 7.65
C ALA A 142 1.18 13.28 7.02
N PHE A 143 1.19 12.20 6.23
CA PHE A 143 0.01 11.60 5.63
C PHE A 143 -0.05 10.09 5.86
N GLY A 144 -1.26 9.59 6.03
CA GLY A 144 -1.63 8.23 5.68
C GLY A 144 -2.10 8.15 4.22
N TYR A 145 -2.20 6.93 3.69
CA TYR A 145 -2.62 6.66 2.32
C TYR A 145 -3.69 5.58 2.22
N ILE A 146 -4.67 5.84 1.36
CA ILE A 146 -5.70 4.86 0.95
C ILE A 146 -5.36 4.38 -0.45
N PHE A 147 -4.88 3.15 -0.57
CA PHE A 147 -4.79 2.44 -1.83
C PHE A 147 -6.12 1.76 -2.13
N LYS A 148 -6.69 2.03 -3.32
CA LYS A 148 -7.89 1.36 -3.80
C LYS A 148 -7.69 0.81 -5.21
N GLU A 149 -7.63 -0.51 -5.34
CA GLU A 149 -7.76 -1.20 -6.64
C GLU A 149 -9.16 -0.90 -7.19
N ARG A 150 -9.25 -0.59 -8.49
CA ARG A 150 -10.54 -0.39 -9.14
C ARG A 150 -11.31 -1.70 -9.19
N ASP A 151 -12.62 -1.60 -8.99
CA ASP A 151 -13.51 -2.75 -9.15
C ASP A 151 -13.41 -3.30 -10.57
N LYS A 152 -13.39 -4.63 -10.66
CA LYS A 152 -13.31 -5.34 -11.94
C LYS A 152 -14.67 -5.90 -12.28
N ARG A 153 -14.99 -5.97 -13.57
CA ARG A 153 -16.21 -6.67 -14.02
C ARG A 153 -16.17 -8.13 -13.59
N GLY A 154 -17.36 -8.72 -13.44
CA GLY A 154 -17.48 -10.16 -13.30
C GLY A 154 -16.99 -10.90 -14.54
N ASN A 155 -16.59 -12.16 -14.37
CA ASN A 155 -16.30 -13.03 -15.49
C ASN A 155 -17.57 -13.22 -16.34
N PHE A 156 -17.41 -13.50 -17.64
CA PHE A 156 -18.55 -13.93 -18.46
C PHE A 156 -19.19 -15.18 -17.84
N ASN A 157 -20.52 -15.16 -17.75
CA ASN A 157 -21.30 -16.25 -17.20
C ASN A 157 -21.96 -17.03 -18.34
N MET A 158 -21.40 -18.21 -18.61
CA MET A 158 -21.86 -19.08 -19.69
C MET A 158 -23.31 -19.53 -19.54
N ASN A 159 -23.81 -19.67 -18.31
CA ASN A 159 -25.20 -20.05 -18.07
C ASN A 159 -26.14 -18.90 -18.42
N LYS A 160 -25.79 -17.65 -18.06
CA LYS A 160 -26.57 -16.47 -18.47
C LYS A 160 -26.58 -16.29 -19.99
N ILE A 161 -25.44 -16.46 -20.65
CA ILE A 161 -25.34 -16.38 -22.13
C ILE A 161 -26.23 -17.43 -22.80
N LYS A 162 -26.19 -18.68 -22.33
CA LYS A 162 -27.05 -19.76 -22.84
C LYS A 162 -28.54 -19.49 -22.59
N ALA A 163 -28.89 -18.92 -21.44
CA ALA A 163 -30.28 -18.58 -21.11
C ALA A 163 -30.87 -17.51 -22.05
N LEU A 164 -30.03 -16.65 -22.63
CA LEU A 164 -30.42 -15.69 -23.67
C LEU A 164 -30.47 -16.31 -25.08
N GLY A 165 -30.27 -17.63 -25.21
CA GLY A 165 -30.24 -18.32 -26.50
C GLY A 165 -28.99 -18.05 -27.33
N LEU A 166 -27.95 -17.46 -26.73
CA LEU A 166 -26.74 -17.05 -27.42
C LEU A 166 -25.61 -18.06 -27.25
N ARG A 167 -24.67 -18.04 -28.20
CA ARG A 167 -23.39 -18.76 -28.11
C ARG A 167 -22.24 -17.76 -28.00
N PRO A 168 -21.13 -18.12 -27.34
CA PRO A 168 -19.92 -17.30 -27.34
C PRO A 168 -19.49 -16.95 -28.76
N GLY A 169 -19.09 -15.70 -28.95
CA GLY A 169 -18.67 -15.22 -30.26
C GLY A 169 -18.03 -13.84 -30.21
N PRO A 170 -17.65 -13.29 -31.38
CA PRO A 170 -16.94 -12.01 -31.49
C PRO A 170 -17.68 -10.83 -30.83
N TRP A 171 -19.02 -10.88 -30.80
CA TRP A 171 -19.88 -9.90 -30.13
C TRP A 171 -19.56 -9.72 -28.64
N MET A 172 -18.99 -10.72 -27.97
CA MET A 172 -18.58 -10.63 -26.57
C MET A 172 -17.50 -9.58 -26.33
N ARG A 173 -16.61 -9.36 -27.31
CA ARG A 173 -15.59 -8.30 -27.24
C ARG A 173 -16.20 -6.92 -27.49
N GLU A 174 -17.24 -6.87 -28.32
CA GLU A 174 -17.97 -5.64 -28.61
C GLU A 174 -18.77 -5.15 -27.41
N VAL A 175 -19.55 -6.03 -26.76
CA VAL A 175 -20.27 -5.71 -25.52
C VAL A 175 -19.32 -5.39 -24.38
N GLU A 176 -18.14 -6.01 -24.32
CA GLU A 176 -17.10 -5.65 -23.34
C GLU A 176 -16.58 -4.23 -23.55
N LYS A 177 -16.40 -3.78 -24.80
CA LYS A 177 -15.90 -2.45 -25.12
C LYS A 177 -16.97 -1.36 -25.04
N LYS A 178 -18.19 -1.65 -25.52
CA LYS A 178 -19.30 -0.69 -25.63
C LYS A 178 -20.26 -0.73 -24.44
N GLY A 179 -20.15 -1.73 -23.56
CA GLY A 179 -21.07 -1.98 -22.46
C GLY A 179 -22.40 -2.63 -22.86
N ARG A 180 -22.75 -2.58 -24.15
CA ARG A 180 -23.97 -3.16 -24.74
C ARG A 180 -23.77 -3.57 -26.20
N VAL A 181 -24.59 -4.49 -26.70
CA VAL A 181 -24.66 -4.89 -28.11
C VAL A 181 -26.09 -5.33 -28.45
N VAL A 182 -26.50 -5.21 -29.72
CA VAL A 182 -27.79 -5.74 -30.19
C VAL A 182 -27.53 -6.99 -31.02
N ILE A 183 -28.17 -8.10 -30.66
CA ILE A 183 -28.06 -9.38 -31.39
C ILE A 183 -29.47 -9.90 -31.62
N ASN A 184 -29.80 -10.21 -32.88
CA ASN A 184 -31.13 -10.69 -33.27
C ASN A 184 -32.28 -9.77 -32.78
N GLY A 185 -32.05 -8.46 -32.75
CA GLY A 185 -33.03 -7.47 -32.26
C GLY A 185 -33.10 -7.32 -30.74
N ILE A 186 -32.33 -8.09 -29.96
CA ILE A 186 -32.29 -8.02 -28.49
C ILE A 186 -31.08 -7.20 -28.06
N GLU A 187 -31.29 -6.15 -27.25
CA GLU A 187 -30.20 -5.44 -26.59
C GLU A 187 -29.68 -6.26 -25.40
N ILE A 188 -28.37 -6.49 -25.37
CA ILE A 188 -27.67 -7.25 -24.33
C ILE A 188 -26.68 -6.31 -23.68
N LYS A 189 -26.83 -6.09 -22.37
CA LYS A 189 -25.86 -5.33 -21.57
C LYS A 189 -24.79 -6.27 -21.02
N LEU A 190 -23.62 -5.72 -20.72
CA LEU A 190 -22.50 -6.48 -20.17
C LEU A 190 -22.86 -7.17 -18.83
N GLU A 191 -23.70 -6.55 -18.02
CA GLU A 191 -24.18 -7.07 -16.73
C GLU A 191 -25.11 -8.28 -16.85
N ASP A 192 -25.85 -8.38 -17.97
CA ASP A 192 -26.75 -9.50 -18.27
C ASP A 192 -25.99 -10.80 -18.52
N ILE A 193 -24.73 -10.71 -18.92
CA ILE A 193 -23.90 -11.84 -19.34
C ILE A 193 -22.65 -12.02 -18.47
N THR A 194 -22.50 -11.26 -17.39
CA THR A 194 -21.39 -11.38 -16.45
C THR A 194 -21.87 -11.81 -15.05
N GLY A 195 -20.96 -12.40 -14.28
CA GLY A 195 -21.14 -12.64 -12.85
C GLY A 195 -21.08 -11.35 -12.03
N PRO A 196 -21.16 -11.43 -10.70
CA PRO A 196 -21.05 -10.27 -9.83
C PRO A 196 -19.72 -9.53 -10.05
N LYS A 197 -19.74 -8.20 -9.87
CA LYS A 197 -18.52 -7.38 -9.90
C LYS A 197 -17.55 -7.88 -8.84
N LYS A 198 -16.26 -7.84 -9.17
CA LYS A 198 -15.18 -8.17 -8.25
C LYS A 198 -14.72 -6.89 -7.57
N LYS A 199 -15.04 -6.75 -6.29
CA LYS A 199 -14.59 -5.62 -5.45
C LYS A 199 -13.06 -5.57 -5.47
N GLY A 200 -12.51 -4.42 -5.84
CA GLY A 200 -11.06 -4.18 -5.79
C GLY A 200 -10.59 -4.04 -4.34
N ALA A 201 -9.35 -4.44 -4.06
CA ALA A 201 -8.74 -4.31 -2.74
C ALA A 201 -8.71 -2.85 -2.24
N LYS A 202 -9.06 -2.62 -0.97
CA LYS A 202 -8.83 -1.37 -0.22
C LYS A 202 -7.79 -1.63 0.87
N VAL A 203 -6.62 -1.00 0.75
CA VAL A 203 -5.55 -1.04 1.75
C VAL A 203 -5.35 0.37 2.28
N VAL A 204 -5.32 0.51 3.61
CA VAL A 204 -5.05 1.77 4.29
C VAL A 204 -3.72 1.63 5.01
N TYR A 205 -2.83 2.61 4.85
CA TYR A 205 -1.57 2.72 5.59
C TYR A 205 -1.57 4.07 6.30
N THR A 206 -1.45 4.11 7.62
CA THR A 206 -1.49 5.39 8.35
C THR A 206 -0.17 6.16 8.30
N GLY A 207 0.96 5.48 8.05
CA GLY A 207 2.24 6.00 8.51
C GLY A 207 2.26 6.11 10.04
N ASP A 208 3.18 6.91 10.55
CA ASP A 208 3.26 7.21 11.98
C ASP A 208 2.19 8.22 12.36
N THR A 209 1.50 7.95 13.47
CA THR A 209 0.43 8.82 13.95
C THR A 209 0.09 8.58 15.40
N GLU A 210 -0.28 9.64 16.10
CA GLU A 210 -1.14 9.55 17.28
C GLU A 210 -2.53 9.04 16.92
N PRO A 211 -3.33 8.62 17.91
CA PRO A 211 -4.70 8.19 17.66
C PRO A 211 -5.51 9.30 17.00
N VAL A 212 -5.95 9.04 15.77
CA VAL A 212 -6.85 9.92 15.02
C VAL A 212 -8.11 9.16 14.61
N PRO A 213 -9.30 9.78 14.66
CA PRO A 213 -10.51 9.14 14.16
C PRO A 213 -10.40 8.86 12.67
N LEU A 214 -10.43 7.60 12.26
CA LEU A 214 -10.38 7.22 10.84
C LEU A 214 -11.76 7.34 10.16
N GLY A 215 -12.85 7.21 10.90
CA GLY A 215 -14.22 7.34 10.38
C GLY A 215 -14.45 6.51 9.10
N ASP A 216 -14.91 7.16 8.04
CA ASP A 216 -15.18 6.50 6.75
C ASP A 216 -13.94 5.88 6.08
N ILE A 217 -12.73 6.24 6.51
CA ILE A 217 -11.48 5.64 6.01
C ILE A 217 -11.40 4.17 6.46
N ALA A 218 -11.80 3.85 7.69
CA ALA A 218 -11.76 2.50 8.27
C ALA A 218 -12.89 1.57 7.77
N LYS A 219 -13.95 2.13 7.17
CA LYS A 219 -15.05 1.37 6.59
C LYS A 219 -14.63 0.59 5.34
N ASP A 220 -15.13 -0.63 5.19
CA ASP A 220 -14.92 -1.46 3.99
C ASP A 220 -13.44 -1.67 3.61
N VAL A 221 -12.54 -1.59 4.58
CA VAL A 221 -11.12 -1.84 4.39
C VAL A 221 -10.89 -3.35 4.34
N ASP A 222 -10.04 -3.80 3.43
CA ASP A 222 -9.59 -5.19 3.43
C ASP A 222 -8.36 -5.35 4.35
N LEU A 223 -7.43 -4.39 4.32
CA LEU A 223 -6.22 -4.38 5.14
C LEU A 223 -5.95 -2.96 5.69
N LEU A 224 -5.95 -2.80 7.02
CA LEU A 224 -5.57 -1.57 7.71
C LEU A 224 -4.20 -1.76 8.34
N ILE A 225 -3.19 -1.06 7.84
CA ILE A 225 -1.82 -1.06 8.35
C ILE A 225 -1.67 0.20 9.20
N HIS A 226 -1.68 0.03 10.51
CA HIS A 226 -1.75 1.13 11.47
C HIS A 226 -0.50 1.19 12.34
N ASP A 227 -0.07 2.40 12.69
CA ASP A 227 0.92 2.61 13.74
C ASP A 227 0.45 1.94 15.05
N ALA A 228 1.31 1.09 15.61
CA ALA A 228 1.13 0.48 16.90
C ALA A 228 2.49 0.41 17.61
N THR A 229 3.24 1.50 17.58
CA THR A 229 4.63 1.55 18.06
C THR A 229 4.79 1.00 19.47
N TYR A 230 3.81 1.28 20.35
CA TYR A 230 3.86 0.92 21.78
C TYR A 230 2.77 -0.07 22.20
N ILE A 231 3.06 -0.89 23.22
CA ILE A 231 2.04 -1.74 23.86
C ILE A 231 1.26 -0.90 24.87
N ASP A 232 1.99 -0.17 25.71
CA ASP A 232 1.45 0.58 26.85
C ASP A 232 1.50 2.10 26.63
N GLU A 233 0.50 2.81 27.14
CA GLU A 233 0.39 4.27 27.05
C GLU A 233 1.53 5.00 27.80
N GLU A 234 2.04 4.40 28.88
CA GLU A 234 3.18 4.92 29.67
C GLU A 234 4.46 5.03 28.84
N ASP A 235 4.63 4.13 27.88
CA ASP A 235 5.77 4.12 26.96
C ASP A 235 5.54 5.04 25.76
N ARG A 236 4.28 5.25 25.37
CA ARG A 236 3.89 6.14 24.27
C ARG A 236 4.23 7.60 24.59
N LYS A 237 3.87 8.10 25.77
CA LYS A 237 4.06 9.52 26.18
C LYS A 237 3.64 10.48 25.04
N GLU A 238 4.36 11.59 24.89
CA GLU A 238 4.20 12.57 23.79
C GLU A 238 5.13 12.24 22.61
N SER A 239 5.08 10.99 22.13
CA SER A 239 5.96 10.54 21.03
C SER A 239 5.37 10.73 19.64
N TYR A 240 4.14 11.23 19.53
CA TYR A 240 3.39 11.31 18.28
C TYR A 240 3.07 9.96 17.60
N HIS A 241 3.00 8.89 18.39
CA HIS A 241 2.68 7.54 17.96
C HIS A 241 1.43 6.99 18.65
N SER A 242 0.96 5.83 18.17
CA SER A 242 -0.16 5.07 18.72
C SER A 242 0.29 3.82 19.49
N THR A 243 -0.54 3.40 20.44
CA THR A 243 -0.48 2.09 21.09
C THR A 243 -1.24 1.03 20.31
N VAL A 244 -1.02 -0.25 20.66
CA VAL A 244 -1.84 -1.37 20.16
C VAL A 244 -3.33 -1.19 20.46
N LYS A 245 -3.65 -0.70 21.66
CA LYS A 245 -5.04 -0.50 22.09
C LYS A 245 -5.72 0.56 21.22
N GLU A 246 -5.08 1.71 21.04
CA GLU A 246 -5.62 2.82 20.23
C GLU A 246 -5.78 2.42 18.75
N ALA A 247 -4.83 1.66 18.19
CA ALA A 247 -4.96 1.10 16.84
C ALA A 247 -6.14 0.12 16.72
N CYS A 248 -6.44 -0.64 17.77
CA CYS A 248 -7.56 -1.57 17.82
C CYS A 248 -8.92 -0.84 17.92
N GLU A 249 -8.96 0.30 18.62
CA GLU A 249 -10.18 1.08 18.83
C GLU A 249 -10.69 1.76 17.55
N VAL A 250 -9.79 2.15 16.64
CA VAL A 250 -10.16 2.75 15.34
C VAL A 250 -10.41 1.71 14.24
N TRP A 251 -10.24 0.42 14.54
CA TRP A 251 -10.39 -0.66 13.57
C TRP A 251 -11.85 -1.12 13.45
N GLU A 252 -12.46 -0.90 12.28
CA GLU A 252 -13.86 -1.29 12.03
C GLU A 252 -14.02 -2.56 11.19
N SER A 253 -13.16 -2.78 10.19
CA SER A 253 -13.35 -3.84 9.19
C SER A 253 -12.03 -4.34 8.59
N GLY A 254 -12.08 -5.50 7.92
CA GLY A 254 -10.91 -6.11 7.30
C GLY A 254 -9.95 -6.72 8.31
N VAL A 255 -8.66 -6.71 7.99
CA VAL A 255 -7.59 -7.15 8.90
C VAL A 255 -6.78 -5.95 9.36
N LEU A 256 -6.67 -5.75 10.68
CA LEU A 256 -5.73 -4.81 11.28
C LEU A 256 -4.33 -5.41 11.32
N VAL A 257 -3.35 -4.64 10.85
CA VAL A 257 -1.92 -4.93 10.92
C VAL A 257 -1.30 -3.91 11.87
N LEU A 258 -0.72 -4.41 12.97
CA LEU A 258 -0.03 -3.62 13.98
C LEU A 258 1.41 -3.38 13.53
N PHE A 259 1.69 -2.18 13.01
CA PHE A 259 2.94 -1.85 12.32
C PHE A 259 3.81 -0.90 13.15
N HIS A 260 5.03 -0.63 12.67
CA HIS A 260 5.96 0.32 13.27
C HIS A 260 6.43 -0.04 14.70
N ARG A 261 6.65 -1.33 15.00
CA ARG A 261 7.02 -1.76 16.37
C ARG A 261 8.26 -1.06 16.90
N ALA A 262 8.21 -0.51 18.12
CA ALA A 262 9.36 0.12 18.78
C ALA A 262 10.55 -0.85 19.00
N PRO A 263 11.81 -0.42 18.80
CA PRO A 263 13.02 -1.26 18.92
C PRO A 263 13.14 -2.05 20.22
N ARG A 264 12.57 -1.53 21.32
CA ARG A 264 12.64 -2.13 22.66
C ARG A 264 11.95 -3.50 22.74
N TYR A 265 10.93 -3.75 21.93
CA TYR A 265 10.18 -4.99 21.99
C TYR A 265 10.72 -6.03 20.99
N LYS A 266 11.01 -7.23 21.51
CA LYS A 266 11.26 -8.41 20.67
C LYS A 266 9.95 -8.88 20.03
N TYR A 267 10.03 -9.51 18.85
CA TYR A 267 8.81 -9.89 18.11
C TYR A 267 7.87 -10.79 18.94
N VAL A 268 8.41 -11.82 19.59
CA VAL A 268 7.61 -12.80 20.33
C VAL A 268 6.86 -12.16 21.49
N GLU A 269 7.54 -11.29 22.23
CA GLU A 269 6.97 -10.56 23.37
C GLU A 269 5.89 -9.60 22.91
N TYR A 270 6.22 -8.72 21.94
CA TYR A 270 5.26 -7.76 21.41
C TYR A 270 4.03 -8.45 20.85
N LYS A 271 4.21 -9.50 20.04
CA LYS A 271 3.08 -10.25 19.48
C LYS A 271 2.20 -10.85 20.57
N ARG A 272 2.81 -11.44 21.61
CA ARG A 272 2.05 -12.06 22.70
C ARG A 272 1.20 -11.03 23.43
N GLU A 273 1.78 -9.90 23.82
CA GLU A 273 1.05 -8.86 24.57
C GLU A 273 0.05 -8.13 23.67
N ALA A 274 0.43 -7.78 22.44
CA ALA A 274 -0.45 -7.10 21.49
C ALA A 274 -1.71 -7.92 21.17
N LEU A 275 -1.59 -9.25 21.03
CA LEU A 275 -2.73 -10.12 20.76
C LEU A 275 -3.56 -10.46 22.01
N LYS A 276 -3.08 -10.14 23.22
CA LYS A 276 -3.98 -10.11 24.40
C LYS A 276 -4.92 -8.90 24.33
N ILE A 277 -4.40 -7.76 23.85
CA ILE A 277 -5.14 -6.50 23.73
C ILE A 277 -6.09 -6.52 22.52
N CYS A 278 -5.58 -6.94 21.36
CA CYS A 278 -6.33 -6.97 20.10
C CYS A 278 -6.24 -8.37 19.43
N PRO A 279 -7.03 -9.37 19.88
CA PRO A 279 -6.82 -10.78 19.53
C PRO A 279 -6.92 -11.14 18.04
N LYS A 280 -7.65 -10.34 17.26
CA LYS A 280 -7.86 -10.59 15.83
C LYS A 280 -6.89 -9.81 14.93
N ALA A 281 -6.01 -8.99 15.50
CA ALA A 281 -5.02 -8.25 14.73
C ALA A 281 -3.90 -9.16 14.21
N TYR A 282 -3.13 -8.64 13.26
CA TYR A 282 -1.95 -9.28 12.69
C TYR A 282 -0.70 -8.49 13.04
N VAL A 283 0.35 -9.17 13.52
CA VAL A 283 1.66 -8.56 13.79
C VAL A 283 2.64 -9.02 12.72
N PRO A 284 3.02 -8.15 11.78
CA PRO A 284 3.84 -8.51 10.64
C PRO A 284 5.30 -8.72 11.06
N ARG A 285 5.96 -9.60 10.32
CA ARG A 285 7.42 -9.68 10.23
C ARG A 285 7.84 -9.17 8.87
N ASP A 286 9.11 -8.78 8.79
CA ASP A 286 9.72 -8.52 7.49
C ASP A 286 9.53 -9.75 6.58
N PHE A 287 9.24 -9.46 5.32
CA PHE A 287 8.94 -10.38 4.23
C PHE A 287 7.61 -11.13 4.31
N ASP A 288 6.77 -10.87 5.31
CA ASP A 288 5.40 -11.35 5.29
C ASP A 288 4.67 -10.81 4.04
N ARG A 289 3.87 -11.67 3.43
CA ARG A 289 3.12 -11.37 2.20
C ARG A 289 1.64 -11.56 2.42
N VAL A 290 0.85 -10.61 1.95
CA VAL A 290 -0.60 -10.64 2.07
C VAL A 290 -1.22 -10.46 0.69
N LEU A 291 -1.99 -11.44 0.23
CA LEU A 291 -2.80 -11.31 -0.97
C LEU A 291 -4.13 -10.67 -0.58
N VAL A 292 -4.49 -9.57 -1.25
CA VAL A 292 -5.72 -8.82 -0.96
C VAL A 292 -6.55 -8.69 -2.24
N GLY A 293 -7.84 -8.99 -2.15
CA GLY A 293 -8.82 -8.70 -3.20
C GLY A 293 -9.93 -9.74 -3.30
N ASN A 294 -10.99 -9.41 -4.06
CA ASN A 294 -12.24 -10.19 -4.11
C ASN A 294 -12.87 -10.41 -2.72
N GLY A 295 -12.68 -9.48 -1.78
CA GLY A 295 -13.17 -9.59 -0.40
C GLY A 295 -12.41 -10.60 0.47
N ASN A 296 -11.26 -11.09 0.01
CA ASN A 296 -10.43 -12.04 0.74
C ASN A 296 -9.06 -11.44 1.07
N VAL A 297 -8.54 -11.80 2.24
CA VAL A 297 -7.18 -11.50 2.70
C VAL A 297 -6.51 -12.84 3.01
N VAL A 298 -5.42 -13.15 2.32
CA VAL A 298 -4.69 -14.42 2.47
C VAL A 298 -3.25 -14.15 2.83
N PHE A 299 -2.84 -14.58 4.02
CA PHE A 299 -1.47 -14.47 4.50
C PHE A 299 -0.62 -15.61 3.94
N LYS A 300 0.50 -15.24 3.32
CA LYS A 300 1.60 -16.13 2.97
C LYS A 300 2.74 -15.82 3.93
N VAL A 301 2.64 -16.42 5.10
CA VAL A 301 3.64 -16.31 6.16
C VAL A 301 4.82 -17.20 5.79
N ARG A 302 6.04 -16.66 5.92
CA ARG A 302 7.28 -17.42 5.74
C ARG A 302 7.71 -18.08 7.04
#